data_AF-C5K5H6-F1
#
_entry.id   AF-C5K5H6-F1
#
_cell.length_a   1.000
_cell.length_b   1.000
_cell.length_c   1.000
_cell.angle_alpha   90.00
_cell.angle_beta   90.00
_cell.angle_gamma   90.00
#
_symmetry.space_group_name_H-M   'P 1'
#
loop_
_entity.id
_entity.type
_entity.pdbx_description
1 polymer ?
#
loop_
_entity_poly.entity_id
_entity_poly.type
_entity_poly.pdbx_seq_one_letter_code
_entity_poly.pdbx_strand_id
1 'polypeptide(L)' 'MSVKSFVDNEIASNKVVLFGKSYCPYCTKAKGALASINANPKVIELDQRDDCSDIQTT' A
#
# COMPACT_ATOMS: atom_id res chain seq x y z
N MET A 1 -12.55 -4.82 -13.05
CA MET A 1 -12.48 -5.24 -11.62
C MET A 1 -12.69 -4.00 -10.77
N SER A 2 -13.49 -4.07 -9.71
CA SER A 2 -13.69 -2.92 -8.82
C SER A 2 -12.48 -2.74 -7.92
N VAL A 3 -12.15 -1.50 -7.58
CA VAL A 3 -11.01 -1.14 -6.73
C VAL A 3 -11.08 -1.79 -5.35
N LYS A 4 -12.29 -1.96 -4.81
CA LYS A 4 -12.54 -2.73 -3.60
C LYS A 4 -11.98 -4.16 -3.67
N SER A 5 -12.25 -4.87 -4.77
CA SER A 5 -11.75 -6.24 -4.95
C SER A 5 -10.23 -6.30 -5.10
N PHE A 6 -9.61 -5.26 -5.63
CA PHE A 6 -8.15 -5.16 -5.67
C PHE A 6 -7.58 -5.02 -4.26
N VAL A 7 -8.12 -4.11 -3.44
CA VAL A 7 -7.70 -3.91 -2.04
C VAL A 7 -7.91 -5.19 -1.23
N ASP A 8 -9.09 -5.81 -1.34
CA ASP A 8 -9.42 -7.07 -0.65
C ASP A 8 -8.42 -8.19 -1.03
N ASN A 9 -8.08 -8.32 -2.32
CA ASN A 9 -7.13 -9.34 -2.79
C ASN A 9 -5.70 -9.11 -2.29
N GLU A 10 -5.23 -7.86 -2.28
CA GLU A 10 -3.89 -7.53 -1.79
C GLU A 10 -3.78 -7.78 -0.28
N ILE A 11 -4.81 -7.46 0.50
CA ILE A 11 -4.88 -7.74 1.93
C ILE A 11 -4.92 -9.25 2.19
N ALA A 12 -5.69 -10.02 1.39
CA ALA A 12 -5.78 -11.46 1.56
C ALA A 12 -4.47 -12.20 1.15
N SER A 13 -3.74 -11.68 0.17
CA SER A 13 -2.57 -12.35 -0.41
C SER A 13 -1.26 -12.04 0.33
N ASN A 14 -1.19 -10.94 1.07
CA ASN A 14 0.04 -10.48 1.71
C ASN A 14 -0.14 -10.35 3.23
N LYS A 15 0.88 -10.75 4.00
CA LYS A 15 0.85 -10.60 5.47
C LYS A 15 0.80 -9.15 5.93
N VAL A 16 1.43 -8.25 5.16
CA VAL A 16 1.44 -6.81 5.42
C VAL A 16 1.41 -6.11 4.07
N VAL A 17 0.49 -5.16 3.91
CA VAL A 17 0.39 -4.28 2.75
C VAL A 17 0.49 -2.84 3.21
N LEU A 18 1.27 -2.04 2.49
CA LEU A 18 1.41 -0.62 2.73
C LEU A 18 0.95 0.14 1.48
N PHE A 19 -0.21 0.76 1.58
CA PHE A 19 -0.70 1.71 0.59
C PHE A 19 -0.15 3.10 0.93
N GLY A 20 0.54 3.73 -0.03
CA GLY A 20 1.22 4.99 0.21
C GLY A 20 1.41 5.80 -1.06
N LYS A 21 2.15 6.90 -0.95
CA LYS A 21 2.60 7.68 -2.11
C LYS A 21 4.12 7.73 -2.12
N SER A 22 4.74 7.66 -3.30
CA SER A 22 6.20 7.60 -3.50
C SER A 22 6.92 8.77 -2.83
N TYR A 23 6.30 9.95 -2.87
CA TYR A 23 6.85 11.19 -2.31
C TYR A 23 6.56 11.39 -0.81
N CYS A 24 5.80 10.49 -0.17
CA CYS A 24 5.32 10.70 1.19
C CYS A 24 6.41 10.32 2.23
N PRO A 25 6.92 11.28 3.03
CA PRO A 25 7.95 11.01 4.02
C PRO A 25 7.45 10.11 5.17
N TYR A 26 6.15 10.09 5.43
CA TYR A 26 5.54 9.19 6.42
C TYR A 26 5.52 7.74 5.95
N CYS A 27 5.31 7.51 4.64
CA CYS A 27 5.37 6.17 4.06
C CYS A 27 6.79 5.60 4.16
N THR A 28 7.82 6.42 3.96
CA THR A 28 9.21 6.04 4.16
C THR A 28 9.50 5.64 5.61
N LYS A 29 8.97 6.40 6.59
CA LYS A 29 9.09 6.04 8.02
C LYS A 29 8.41 4.71 8.33
N ALA A 30 7.20 4.49 7.80
CA ALA A 30 6.47 3.24 8.00
C ALA A 30 7.19 2.03 7.36
N LYS A 31 7.74 2.18 6.15
CA LYS A 31 8.61 1.17 5.51
C LYS A 31 9.81 0.83 6.41
N GLY A 32 10.47 1.85 6.98
CA GLY A 32 11.59 1.67 7.91
C GLY A 32 11.19 0.93 9.20
N ALA A 33 10.06 1.28 9.79
CA ALA A 33 9.54 0.60 10.99
C ALA A 33 9.22 -0.88 10.73
N LEU A 34 8.66 -1.19 9.56
CA LEU A 34 8.37 -2.57 9.13
C LEU A 34 9.66 -3.35 8.84
N ALA A 35 10.66 -2.70 8.24
CA ALA A 35 11.97 -3.30 8.03
C ALA A 35 12.69 -3.63 9.35
N SER A 36 12.57 -2.77 10.38
CA SER A 36 13.16 -3.00 11.71
C SER A 36 12.63 -4.25 12.41
N ILE A 37 11.43 -4.71 12.07
CA ILE A 37 10.83 -5.95 12.59
C ILE A 37 11.00 -7.14 11.63
N ASN A 38 11.83 -6.98 10.59
CA ASN A 38 12.06 -7.96 9.52
C ASN A 38 10.76 -8.35 8.78
N ALA A 39 9.75 -7.46 8.79
CA ALA A 39 8.55 -7.61 7.99
C ALA A 39 8.85 -7.12 6.57
N ASN A 40 8.44 -7.90 5.57
CA ASN A 40 8.61 -7.55 4.16
C ASN A 40 7.25 -7.14 3.58
N PRO A 41 6.80 -5.89 3.80
CA PRO A 41 5.48 -5.46 3.37
C PRO A 41 5.40 -5.29 1.86
N LYS A 42 4.24 -5.60 1.28
CA LYS A 42 3.92 -5.23 -0.10
C LYS A 42 3.63 -3.73 -0.14
N VAL A 43 4.49 -2.96 -0.80
CA VAL A 43 4.29 -1.52 -0.98
C VAL A 43 3.51 -1.29 -2.26
N ILE A 44 2.42 -0.54 -2.17
CA ILE A 44 1.60 -0.08 -3.29
C ILE A 44 1.63 1.44 -3.31
N GLU A 45 2.30 2.01 -4.32
CA GLU A 45 2.43 3.45 -4.51
C GLU A 45 1.27 3.95 -5.37
N LEU A 46 0.30 4.60 -4.71
CA LEU A 46 -0.95 5.03 -5.30
C LEU A 46 -0.76 6.12 -6.35
N ASP A 47 0.22 7.01 -6.19
CA ASP A 47 0.54 8.09 -7.13
C ASP A 47 1.10 7.59 -8.47
N GLN A 48 1.52 6.33 -8.56
CA GLN A 48 1.95 5.70 -9.81
C GLN A 48 0.83 4.91 -10.50
N ARG A 49 -0.40 4.99 -10.00
CA ARG A 49 -1.54 4.28 -10.56
C ARG A 49 -2.65 5.25 -10.92
N ASP A 50 -3.27 5.01 -12.08
CA ASP A 50 -4.37 5.84 -12.58
C ASP A 50 -5.66 5.68 -11.74
N ASP A 51 -5.79 4.59 -10.97
CA ASP A 51 -6.91 4.29 -10.06
C ASP A 51 -6.70 4.82 -8.63
N CYS A 52 -5.72 5.73 -8.42
CA CYS A 52 -5.39 6.32 -7.11
C CYS A 52 -6.61 6.88 -6.38
N SER A 53 -7.45 7.64 -7.09
CA SER A 53 -8.59 8.36 -6.51
C SER A 53 -9.63 7.38 -5.97
N ASP A 54 -9.89 6.30 -6.71
CA ASP A 54 -10.88 5.29 -6.35
C ASP A 54 -10.43 4.42 -5.16
N ILE A 55 -9.12 4.24 -4.98
CA ILE A 55 -8.56 3.54 -3.81
C ILE A 55 -8.71 4.39 -2.54
N GLN A 56 -8.59 5.72 -2.67
CA GLN A 56 -8.71 6.62 -1.52
C GLN A 56 -10.15 6.87 -1.07
N THR A 57 -11.14 6.67 -1.94
CA THR A 57 -12.57 6.89 -1.65
C THR A 57 -13.35 5.63 -1.26
N THR A 58 -12.72 4.46 -1.31
CA THR A 58 -13.31 3.18 -0.87
C THR A 58 -13.08 2.95 0.63
#